data_AF-A0A955X6F8-F1
#
_entry.id   AF-A0A955X6F8-F1
#
_cell.length_a   1.000
_cell.length_b   1.000
_cell.length_c   1.000
_cell.angle_alpha   90.00
_cell.angle_beta   90.00
_cell.angle_gamma   90.00
#
_symmetry.space_group_name_H-M   'P 1'
#
loop_
_entity.id
_entity.type
_entity.pdbx_description
1 polymer ?
#
loop_
_entity_poly.entity_id
_entity_poly.type
_entity_poly.pdbx_seq_one_letter_code
_entity_poly.pdbx_strand_id
1 'polypeptide(L)' 'MARPPSLPFPQSLCHRCVGCRYVVSAKGSTFLMCERLPTRYLPQPVLRCPAFLAREDDR' A
#
# COMPACT_ATOMS: atom_id res chain seq x y z
N MET A 1 -16.13 -17.64 -9.18
CA MET A 1 -15.20 -17.39 -8.05
C MET A 1 -14.38 -16.16 -8.41
N ALA A 2 -14.69 -14.99 -7.85
CA ALA A 2 -13.93 -13.79 -8.13
C ALA A 2 -12.53 -13.96 -7.55
N ARG A 3 -11.52 -14.09 -8.43
CA ARG A 3 -10.10 -14.07 -8.04
C ARG A 3 -9.91 -12.81 -7.20
N PRO A 4 -9.38 -12.87 -5.96
CA PRO A 4 -9.14 -11.64 -5.20
C PRO A 4 -8.31 -10.74 -6.12
N PRO A 5 -8.73 -9.48 -6.35
CA PRO A 5 -8.04 -8.62 -7.29
C PRO A 5 -6.59 -8.59 -6.85
N SER A 6 -5.71 -9.05 -7.73
CA SER A 6 -4.25 -9.04 -7.53
C SER A 6 -3.90 -7.67 -6.96
N LEU A 7 -3.42 -7.66 -5.72
CA LEU A 7 -3.14 -6.44 -4.97
C LEU A 7 -2.42 -5.44 -5.87
N PRO A 8 -2.83 -4.16 -5.90
CA PRO A 8 -2.12 -3.17 -6.72
C PRO A 8 -0.68 -3.09 -6.23
N PHE A 9 0.27 -3.38 -7.11
CA PHE A 9 1.71 -3.39 -6.81
C PHE A 9 2.11 -4.44 -5.76
N PRO A 10 1.98 -5.76 -6.05
CA PRO A 10 2.16 -6.83 -5.04
C PRO A 10 3.56 -6.86 -4.39
N GLN A 11 4.55 -6.30 -5.07
CA GLN A 11 5.93 -6.14 -4.60
C GLN A 11 6.17 -4.90 -3.72
N SER A 12 5.16 -4.05 -3.52
CA SER A 12 5.30 -2.83 -2.73
C SER A 12 5.37 -3.14 -1.25
N LEU A 13 6.43 -2.68 -0.58
CA LEU A 13 6.58 -2.80 0.88
C LEU A 13 5.46 -2.09 1.64
N CYS A 14 4.78 -1.15 1.00
CA CYS A 14 3.65 -0.43 1.59
C CYS A 14 2.56 -1.38 2.11
N HIS A 15 2.32 -2.54 1.47
CA HIS A 15 1.33 -3.51 1.93
C HIS A 15 1.59 -4.02 3.35
N ARG A 16 2.86 -4.10 3.75
CA ARG A 16 3.31 -4.53 5.07
C ARG A 16 3.51 -3.37 6.05
N CYS A 17 3.28 -2.12 5.62
CA CYS A 17 3.53 -0.94 6.44
C CYS A 17 2.26 -0.51 7.19
N VAL A 18 2.39 -0.12 8.47
CA VAL A 18 1.27 0.45 9.24
C VAL A 18 0.73 1.75 8.64
N GLY A 19 1.60 2.50 7.98
CA GLY A 19 1.28 3.80 7.39
C GLY A 19 0.61 3.72 6.02
N CYS A 20 0.22 2.53 5.55
CA CYS A 20 -0.43 2.36 4.26
C CYS A 20 -1.95 2.20 4.41
N ARG A 21 -2.67 3.01 3.63
CA ARG A 21 -4.13 2.94 3.47
C ARG A 21 -4.47 2.59 2.03
N TYR A 22 -5.44 1.68 1.89
CA TYR A 22 -6.03 1.34 0.61
C TYR A 22 -7.19 2.29 0.34
N VAL A 23 -7.08 3.08 -0.72
CA VAL A 23 -8.13 3.98 -1.17
C VAL A 23 -8.76 3.37 -2.41
N VAL A 24 -10.02 2.94 -2.30
CA VAL A 24 -10.78 2.40 -3.43
C VAL A 24 -11.60 3.53 -4.03
N SER A 25 -11.34 3.86 -5.30
CA SER A 25 -12.14 4.82 -6.06
C SER A 25 -13.46 4.21 -6.50
N ALA A 26 -14.48 5.05 -6.70
CA ALA A 26 -15.81 4.63 -7.17
C ALA A 26 -15.80 3.82 -8.48
N LYS A 27 -14.75 3.98 -9.31
CA LYS A 27 -14.51 3.22 -10.54
C LYS A 27 -13.84 1.84 -10.32
N GLY A 28 -13.62 1.43 -9.07
CA GLY A 28 -12.99 0.15 -8.71
C GLY A 28 -11.46 0.17 -8.68
N SER A 29 -10.81 1.30 -8.97
CA SER A 29 -9.35 1.43 -8.88
C SER A 29 -8.89 1.53 -7.43
N THR A 30 -7.95 0.70 -7.01
CA THR A 30 -7.37 0.72 -5.66
C THR A 30 -6.02 1.43 -5.67
N PHE A 31 -5.83 2.38 -4.77
CA PHE A 31 -4.62 3.18 -4.61
C PHE A 31 -4.00 2.94 -3.23
N LEU A 32 -2.67 3.00 -3.16
CA LEU A 32 -1.93 2.95 -1.91
C LEU A 32 -1.58 4.38 -1.49
N MET A 33 -2.11 4.80 -0.35
CA MET A 33 -1.87 6.11 0.23
C MET A 33 -0.99 5.96 1.47
N CYS A 34 0.04 6.79 1.59
CA CYS A 34 0.88 6.84 2.77
C CYS A 34 0.43 7.96 3.72
N GLU A 35 0.15 7.63 4.98
CA GLU A 35 -0.19 8.61 6.03
C GLU A 35 1.03 9.06 6.85
N ARG A 36 2.20 8.44 6.61
CA ARG A 36 3.42 8.67 7.37
C ARG A 36 4.43 9.62 6.73
N LEU A 37 4.31 9.84 5.42
CA LEU A 37 5.17 10.74 4.67
C LEU A 37 4.36 11.98 4.24
N PRO A 38 5.01 13.15 4.07
CA PRO A 38 4.35 14.34 3.55
C PRO A 38 3.78 14.08 2.14
N THR A 39 4.45 13.22 1.36
CA THR A 39 3.98 12.77 0.05
C THR A 39 3.00 11.60 0.21
N ARG A 40 1.71 11.89 0.07
CA ARG A 40 0.62 10.91 0.22
C ARG A 40 0.61 9.82 -0.86
N TYR A 41 0.98 10.16 -2.09
CA TYR A 41 0.98 9.26 -3.24
C TYR A 41 2.41 9.13 -3.77
N LEU A 42 3.17 8.22 -3.17
CA LEU A 42 4.51 7.92 -3.65
C LEU A 42 4.46 7.15 -4.98
N PRO A 43 5.48 7.30 -5.85
CA PRO A 43 5.62 6.46 -7.02
C PRO A 43 5.67 4.99 -6.59
N GLN A 44 4.71 4.20 -7.09
CA GLN A 44 4.59 2.77 -6.81
C GLN A 44 5.25 1.96 -7.93
N PRO A 45 5.86 0.80 -7.64
CA PRO A 45 5.97 0.13 -6.33
C PRO A 45 7.04 0.73 -5.42
N VAL A 46 6.75 0.87 -4.12
CA VAL A 46 7.76 1.31 -3.14
C VAL A 46 8.52 0.09 -2.62
N LEU A 47 9.75 -0.06 -3.08
CA LEU A 47 10.62 -1.19 -2.71
C LEU A 47 11.53 -0.90 -1.51
N ARG A 48 11.73 0.38 -1.15
CA ARG A 48 12.51 0.83 0.00
C ARG A 48 11.88 2.11 0.54
N CYS A 49 11.67 2.19 1.86
CA CYS A 49 11.14 3.37 2.51
C CYS A 49 11.82 3.60 3.86
N PRO A 50 12.46 4.75 4.11
CA PRO A 50 13.11 5.03 5.39
C PRO A 50 12.12 5.21 6.55
N ALA A 51 10.87 5.58 6.23
CA ALA A 51 9.78 5.70 7.21
C ALA A 51 8.94 4.41 7.33
N PHE A 52 9.42 3.29 6.78
CA PHE A 52 8.75 2.01 6.87
C PHE A 52 8.63 1.56 8.33
N LEU A 53 7.43 1.13 8.70
CA LEU A 53 7.16 0.51 9.99
C LEU A 53 6.23 -0.66 9.74
N ALA A 54 6.71 -1.88 10.02
CA ALA A 54 5.97 -3.10 9.77
C ALA A 54 4.67 -3.13 10.59
N ARG A 55 3.58 -3.60 9.97
CA ARG A 55 2.34 -3.93 10.67
C ARG A 55 2.58 -5.22 11.45
N GLU A 56 2.08 -5.27 12.69
CA GLU A 56 2.25 -6.40 13.63
C GLU A 56 1.68 -7.74 13.14
N ASP A 57 1.08 -7.79 11.95
CA ASP A 57 0.47 -8.98 11.33
C ASP A 57 1.50 -9.94 10.71
N ASP A 58 2.79 -9.56 10.65
CA ASP A 58 3.89 -10.39 10.14
C ASP A 58 4.54 -11.22 11.27
N ARG A 59 3.78 -12.10 11.93
CA ARG A 59 4.30 -13.10 12.88
C ARG A 59 4.16 -14.52 12.37
#